data_AF-A0A1Z8VTJ7-F1
#
_entry.id   AF-A0A1Z8VTJ7-F1
#
_cell.length_a   1.000
_cell.length_b   1.000
_cell.length_c   1.000
_cell.angle_alpha   90.00
_cell.angle_beta   90.00
_cell.angle_gamma   90.00
#
_symmetry.space_group_name_H-M   'P 1'
#
loop_
_entity.id
_entity.type
_entity.pdbx_description
1 polymer ?
#
loop_
_entity_poly.entity_id
_entity_poly.type
_entity_poly.pdbx_seq_one_letter_code
_entity_poly.pdbx_strand_id
1 'polypeptide(L)' 'MKKIIIITLSLYFIVSNIFAGCMKSEIKQLDAKLSTTDLSDAKKAEVKKLRDIVVANEHKNSELAFESYEKAVSLLN' A
#
# COMPACT_ATOMS: atom_id res chain seq x y z
N MET A 1 14.41 -32.97 -19.97
CA MET A 1 14.07 -32.89 -18.52
C MET A 1 14.79 -31.75 -17.80
N LYS A 2 16.13 -31.62 -17.86
CA LYS A 2 16.88 -30.53 -17.19
C LYS A 2 16.41 -29.10 -17.54
N LYS A 3 16.03 -28.86 -18.80
CA LYS A 3 15.54 -27.53 -19.26
C LYS A 3 14.20 -27.12 -18.65
N ILE A 4 13.33 -28.08 -18.32
CA ILE A 4 12.00 -27.78 -17.75
C ILE A 4 12.15 -27.34 -16.29
N ILE A 5 13.04 -28.00 -15.53
CA ILE A 5 13.30 -27.68 -14.12
C ILE A 5 13.77 -26.23 -13.95
N ILE A 6 14.65 -25.75 -14.83
CA ILE A 6 15.16 -24.37 -14.78
C ILE A 6 14.04 -23.36 -15.03
N ILE A 7 13.18 -23.63 -16.01
CA ILE A 7 12.04 -22.75 -16.34
C ILE A 7 11.05 -22.70 -15.17
N THR A 8 10.74 -23.85 -14.57
CA THR A 8 9.86 -23.93 -13.41
C THR A 8 10.43 -23.16 -12.21
N LEU A 9 11.73 -23.32 -11.92
CA LEU A 9 12.39 -22.57 -10.84
C LEU A 9 12.38 -21.06 -11.09
N SER A 10 12.65 -20.61 -12.32
CA SER A 10 12.63 -19.18 -12.66
C SER A 10 11.23 -18.55 -12.54
N LEU A 11 10.17 -19.32 -12.80
CA LEU A 11 8.80 -18.85 -12.63
C LEU A 11 8.45 -18.62 -11.16
N TYR A 12 8.92 -19.45 -10.24
CA TYR A 12 8.69 -19.28 -8.80
C TYR A 12 9.30 -17.97 -8.25
N PHE A 13 10.47 -17.56 -8.74
CA PHE A 13 11.12 -16.30 -8.30
C PHE A 13 10.37 -15.03 -8.74
N ILE A 14 9.64 -15.08 -9.86
CA ILE A 14 8.87 -13.93 -10.36
C ILE A 14 7.65 -13.66 -9.46
N VAL A 15 6.96 -14.73 -9.02
CA VAL A 15 5.76 -14.59 -8.16
C VAL A 15 6.11 -14.10 -6.76
N SER A 16 7.31 -14.42 -6.23
CA SER A 16 7.74 -13.98 -4.89
C SER A 16 7.96 -12.46 -4.74
N ASN A 17 8.08 -11.70 -5.84
CA ASN A 17 8.21 -10.23 -5.77
C ASN A 17 6.85 -9.50 -5.64
N ILE A 18 5.73 -10.20 -5.80
CA ILE A 18 4.37 -9.64 -5.67
C ILE A 18 3.97 -9.53 -4.19
N PHE A 19 4.65 -10.25 -3.29
CA PHE A 19 4.38 -10.27 -1.85
C PHE A 19 5.13 -9.14 -1.09
N ALA A 20 5.36 -8.00 -1.72
CA ALA A 20 6.01 -6.84 -1.10
C ALA A 20 4.97 -5.85 -0.54
N GLY A 21 4.18 -6.26 0.45
CA GLY A 21 3.16 -5.38 1.07
C GLY A 21 1.98 -5.12 0.15
N CYS A 22 0.80 -5.66 0.46
CA CYS A 22 -0.36 -5.59 -0.43
C CYS A 22 -0.80 -4.14 -0.72
N MET A 23 -0.29 -3.16 0.05
CA MET A 23 -0.63 -1.74 -0.06
C MET A 23 0.58 -0.78 0.00
N LYS A 24 1.80 -1.26 -0.30
CA LYS A 24 3.02 -0.45 -0.19
C LYS A 24 3.03 0.78 -1.11
N SER A 25 2.46 0.66 -2.30
CA SER A 25 2.31 1.76 -3.28
C SER A 25 1.35 2.84 -2.78
N GLU A 26 0.25 2.41 -2.19
CA GLU A 26 -0.86 3.20 -1.67
C GLU A 26 -0.37 4.04 -0.49
N ILE A 27 0.39 3.44 0.43
CA ILE A 27 1.03 4.14 1.55
C ILE A 27 1.98 5.23 1.02
N LYS A 28 2.83 4.89 0.03
CA LYS A 28 3.74 5.87 -0.59
C LYS A 28 3.00 7.02 -1.27
N GLN A 29 1.87 6.74 -1.90
CA GLN A 29 1.04 7.77 -2.52
C GLN A 29 0.45 8.72 -1.48
N LEU A 30 -0.04 8.19 -0.35
CA LEU A 30 -0.52 9.01 0.76
C LEU A 30 0.61 9.87 1.35
N ASP A 31 1.81 9.31 1.54
CA ASP A 31 2.98 10.03 2.04
C ASP A 31 3.40 11.18 1.09
N ALA A 32 3.37 10.93 -0.22
CA ALA A 32 3.64 11.96 -1.22
C ALA A 32 2.58 13.08 -1.19
N LYS A 33 1.29 12.73 -1.14
CA LYS A 33 0.21 13.72 -1.06
C LYS A 33 0.27 14.53 0.24
N LEU A 34 0.56 13.91 1.38
CA LEU A 34 0.72 14.57 2.68
C LEU A 34 1.90 15.54 2.74
N SER A 35 2.96 15.30 1.96
CA SER A 35 4.15 16.16 1.89
C SER A 35 4.05 17.27 0.84
N THR A 36 3.20 17.12 -0.17
CA THR A 36 3.10 18.06 -1.30
C THR A 36 1.84 18.91 -1.32
N THR A 37 0.76 18.48 -0.66
CA THR A 37 -0.52 19.20 -0.68
C THR A 37 -0.58 20.23 0.43
N ASP A 38 -0.98 21.46 0.10
CA ASP A 38 -1.30 22.49 1.07
C ASP A 38 -2.69 22.22 1.67
N LEU A 39 -2.73 21.42 2.72
CA LEU A 39 -3.93 21.01 3.44
C LEU A 39 -4.02 21.77 4.76
N SER A 40 -5.24 22.03 5.23
CA SER A 40 -5.43 22.49 6.61
C SER A 40 -4.90 21.45 7.60
N ASP A 41 -4.39 21.91 8.75
CA ASP A 41 -3.81 21.04 9.78
C ASP A 41 -4.77 19.93 10.23
N ALA A 42 -6.08 20.24 10.28
CA ALA A 42 -7.12 19.28 10.62
C ALA A 42 -7.22 18.15 9.59
N LYS A 43 -7.29 18.47 8.29
CA LYS A 43 -7.33 17.45 7.22
C LYS A 43 -6.05 16.63 7.17
N LYS A 44 -4.90 17.29 7.35
CA LYS A 44 -3.60 16.61 7.36
C LYS A 44 -3.49 15.61 8.52
N ALA A 45 -3.98 15.98 9.71
CA ALA A 45 -3.99 15.08 10.86
C ALA A 45 -4.92 13.88 10.65
N GLU A 46 -6.08 14.09 10.02
CA GLU A 46 -7.05 13.02 9.73
C GLU A 46 -6.50 12.03 8.68
N VAL A 47 -5.95 12.53 7.58
CA VAL A 47 -5.30 11.70 6.55
C VAL A 47 -4.12 10.92 7.14
N LYS A 48 -3.34 11.53 8.05
CA LYS A 48 -2.25 10.84 8.75
C LYS A 48 -2.74 9.68 9.61
N LYS A 49 -3.84 9.87 10.37
CA LYS A 49 -4.45 8.79 11.16
C LYS A 49 -4.92 7.64 10.26
N LEU A 50 -5.56 7.95 9.14
CA LEU A 50 -6.00 6.93 8.17
C LEU A 50 -4.80 6.18 7.57
N ARG A 51 -3.75 6.89 7.18
CA ARG A 51 -2.48 6.30 6.70
C ARG A 51 -1.87 5.34 7.73
N ASP A 52 -1.86 5.71 9.01
CA ASP A 52 -1.34 4.85 10.07
C ASP A 52 -2.17 3.56 10.23
N ILE A 53 -3.50 3.64 10.03
CA ILE A 53 -4.38 2.46 10.00
C ILE A 53 -4.05 1.57 8.80
N VAL A 54 -3.82 2.13 7.61
CA VAL A 54 -3.41 1.36 6.42
C VAL A 54 -2.13 0.57 6.72
N VAL A 55 -1.10 1.22 7.25
CA VAL A 55 0.20 0.58 7.55
C VAL A 55 0.06 -0.50 8.64
N ALA A 56 -0.75 -0.24 9.66
CA ALA A 56 -0.96 -1.22 10.74
C ALA A 56 -1.70 -2.49 10.26
N ASN A 57 -2.48 -2.39 9.17
CA ASN A 57 -3.40 -3.43 8.73
C ASN A 57 -3.09 -4.03 7.35
N GLU A 58 -2.16 -3.50 6.56
CA GLU A 58 -1.86 -3.98 5.19
C GLU A 58 -1.49 -5.47 5.12
N HIS A 59 -1.04 -6.06 6.24
CA HIS A 59 -0.71 -7.47 6.37
C HIS A 59 -1.62 -8.26 7.34
N LYS A 60 -2.57 -7.58 8.01
CA LYS A 60 -3.41 -8.17 9.08
C LYS A 60 -4.90 -8.16 8.75
N ASN A 61 -5.38 -7.07 8.17
CA ASN A 61 -6.77 -6.86 7.78
C ASN A 61 -6.79 -5.98 6.52
N SER A 62 -6.74 -6.64 5.37
CA SER A 62 -6.67 -5.96 4.07
C SER A 62 -7.92 -5.13 3.75
N GLU A 63 -9.09 -5.55 4.24
CA GLU A 63 -10.34 -4.80 4.07
C GLU A 63 -10.29 -3.47 4.82
N LEU A 64 -9.92 -3.49 6.10
CA LEU A 64 -9.78 -2.28 6.90
C LEU A 64 -8.69 -1.35 6.35
N ALA A 65 -7.58 -1.92 5.86
CA ALA A 65 -6.53 -1.15 5.22
C ALA A 65 -7.03 -0.49 3.93
N PHE A 66 -7.79 -1.20 3.10
CA PHE A 66 -8.35 -0.67 1.87
C PHE A 66 -9.39 0.43 2.13
N GLU A 67 -10.36 0.21 3.03
CA GLU A 67 -11.35 1.23 3.38
C GLU A 67 -10.71 2.52 3.94
N SER A 68 -9.68 2.36 4.78
CA SER A 68 -8.96 3.50 5.37
C SER A 68 -8.20 4.28 4.30
N TYR A 69 -7.62 3.58 3.32
CA TYR A 69 -6.98 4.20 2.17
C TYR A 69 -7.99 4.96 1.29
N GLU A 70 -9.14 4.38 0.97
CA GLU A 70 -10.17 5.07 0.17
C GLU A 70 -10.67 6.35 0.86
N LYS A 71 -10.90 6.28 2.18
CA LYS A 71 -11.24 7.46 3.00
C LYS A 71 -10.13 8.50 2.98
N ALA A 72 -8.86 8.08 3.04
CA ALA A 72 -7.74 9.01 2.99
C ALA A 72 -7.65 9.72 1.63
N VAL A 73 -7.88 8.98 0.54
CA VAL A 73 -7.88 9.52 -0.83
C VAL A 73 -9.04 10.50 -1.05
N SER A 74 -10.24 10.22 -0.52
CA SER A 74 -11.40 11.11 -0.67
C SER A 74 -11.22 12.46 0.05
N LEU A 75 -10.45 12.50 1.13
CA LEU A 75 -10.11 13.75 1.85
C LEU A 75 -9.04 14.59 1.14
N LEU A 76 -8.25 13.95 0.28
CA LEU A 76 -7.14 14.54 -0.47
C LEU A 76 -7.54 15.03 -1.87
N ASN A 77 -8.73 14.67 -2.35
CA ASN A 77 -9.31 15.12 -3.62
C ASN A 77 -10.38 16.20 -3.35
#